data_AF-A0A1H3RYB1-F1
#
_entry.id   AF-A0A1H3RYB1-F1
#
_cell.length_a   1.000
_cell.length_b   1.000
_cell.length_c   1.000
_cell.angle_alpha   90.00
_cell.angle_beta   90.00
_cell.angle_gamma   90.00
#
_symmetry.space_group_name_H-M   'P 1'
#
loop_
_entity.id
_entity.type
_entity.pdbx_description
1 polymer ?
#
loop_
_entity_poly.entity_id
_entity_poly.type
_entity_poly.pdbx_seq_one_letter_code
_entity_poly.pdbx_strand_id
1 'polypeptide(L)'
;MTIRLQILIILGVIVGLMIFTNLVRKEKLELKYVLTWYGVLIGILIIGIFPKSIDAVSHALGVATPINALFFLGFIFVTCVLFFLTVVVSRSSIRVKELTQTVAIYQYENENMKKKLESMNDKEQKQKVTIE
;
A
#
# COMPACT_ATOMS: atom_id res chain seq x y z
N MET A 1 -33.23 -1.10 -12.82
CA MET A 1 -32.81 -1.12 -11.40
C MET A 1 -34.04 -0.92 -10.52
N THR A 2 -34.26 -1.78 -9.53
CA THR A 2 -35.31 -1.55 -8.52
C THR A 2 -34.82 -0.50 -7.52
N ILE A 3 -35.70 0.40 -7.07
CA ILE A 3 -35.39 1.48 -6.12
C ILE A 3 -34.68 0.96 -4.84
N ARG A 4 -34.98 -0.30 -4.48
CA ARG A 4 -34.38 -1.02 -3.35
C ARG A 4 -32.86 -1.20 -3.50
N LEU A 5 -32.38 -1.58 -4.68
CA LEU A 5 -30.94 -1.75 -4.94
C LEU A 5 -30.21 -0.41 -4.93
N GLN A 6 -30.83 0.64 -5.46
CA GLN A 6 -30.25 1.98 -5.48
C GLN A 6 -30.07 2.54 -4.07
N ILE A 7 -31.07 2.39 -3.19
CA ILE A 7 -30.98 2.78 -1.78
C ILE A 7 -29.84 2.03 -1.07
N LEU A 8 -29.71 0.73 -1.32
CA LEU A 8 -28.69 -0.11 -0.69
C LEU A 8 -27.26 0.31 -1.10
N ILE A 9 -27.07 0.63 -2.38
CA ILE A 9 -25.79 1.14 -2.91
C ILE A 9 -25.45 2.51 -2.29
N ILE A 10 -26.40 3.44 -2.28
CA ILE A 10 -26.20 4.78 -1.71
C ILE A 10 -25.84 4.69 -0.22
N LEU A 11 -26.58 3.87 0.53
CA LEU A 11 -26.32 3.68 1.96
C LEU A 11 -24.93 3.07 2.20
N GLY A 12 -24.54 2.08 1.40
CA GLY A 12 -23.21 1.49 1.44
C GLY A 12 -22.09 2.49 1.16
N VAL A 13 -22.29 3.39 0.18
CA VAL A 13 -21.32 4.46 -0.13
C VAL A 13 -21.21 5.46 1.03
N ILE A 14 -22.32 5.85 1.66
CA ILE A 14 -22.32 6.76 2.81
C ILE A 14 -21.58 6.16 4.01
N VAL A 15 -21.86 4.89 4.32
CA VAL A 15 -21.15 4.16 5.39
C VAL A 15 -19.66 4.03 5.06
N GLY A 16 -19.34 3.72 3.81
CA GLY A 16 -17.96 3.66 3.32
C GLY A 16 -17.22 4.99 3.50
N LEU A 17 -17.85 6.10 3.09
CA LEU A 17 -17.33 7.46 3.29
C LEU A 17 -17.09 7.74 4.78
N MET A 18 -18.05 7.44 5.65
CA MET A 18 -17.93 7.69 7.09
C MET A 18 -16.78 6.88 7.72
N ILE A 19 -16.61 5.61 7.35
CA ILE A 19 -15.49 4.78 7.80
C ILE A 19 -14.16 5.34 7.29
N PHE A 20 -14.10 5.74 6.01
CA PHE A 20 -12.92 6.34 5.42
C PHE A 20 -12.53 7.63 6.14
N THR A 21 -13.46 8.57 6.33
CA THR A 21 -13.19 9.83 7.03
C THR A 21 -12.72 9.59 8.47
N ASN A 22 -13.26 8.58 9.16
CA ASN A 22 -12.77 8.19 10.48
C ASN A 22 -11.37 7.59 10.48
N LEU A 23 -10.99 6.84 9.43
CA LEU A 23 -9.62 6.31 9.28
C LEU A 23 -8.61 7.43 9.05
N VAL A 24 -9.00 8.47 8.27
CA VAL A 24 -8.18 9.66 8.02
C VAL A 24 -7.97 10.47 9.29
N ARG A 25 -9.05 10.68 10.06
CA ARG A 25 -9.03 11.47 11.30
C ARG A 25 -8.16 10.84 12.41
N LYS A 26 -7.83 9.55 12.31
CA LYS A 26 -6.95 8.84 13.24
C LYS A 26 -5.45 8.86 12.85
N GLU A 27 -5.05 9.68 11.88
CA GLU A 27 -3.65 9.92 11.46
C GLU A 27 -2.83 8.67 11.05
N LYS A 28 -3.47 7.54 10.77
CA LYS A 28 -2.76 6.30 10.39
C LYS A 28 -2.34 6.24 8.91
N LEU A 29 -2.76 7.20 8.09
CA LEU A 29 -2.60 7.18 6.64
C LEU A 29 -2.16 8.57 6.16
N GLU A 30 -1.05 8.63 5.41
CA GLU A 30 -0.63 9.87 4.76
C GLU A 30 -1.73 10.35 3.79
N LEU A 31 -2.00 11.67 3.81
CA LEU A 31 -3.07 12.33 3.05
C LEU A 31 -3.15 11.91 1.56
N LYS A 32 -2.00 11.55 0.98
CA LYS A 32 -1.86 11.11 -0.41
C LYS A 32 -2.62 9.81 -0.71
N TYR A 33 -2.60 8.84 0.20
CA TYR A 33 -3.30 7.56 -0.01
C TYR A 33 -4.81 7.72 0.10
N VAL A 34 -5.24 8.61 1.00
CA VAL A 34 -6.64 8.95 1.24
C VAL A 34 -7.28 9.56 -0.01
N LEU A 35 -6.56 10.48 -0.68
CA LEU A 35 -7.07 11.18 -1.86
C LEU A 35 -7.41 10.23 -3.01
N THR A 36 -6.57 9.22 -3.25
CA THR A 36 -6.82 8.20 -4.28
C THR A 36 -8.11 7.43 -4.00
N TRP A 37 -8.35 7.03 -2.76
CA TRP A 37 -9.56 6.27 -2.39
C TRP A 37 -10.83 7.12 -2.36
N TYR A 38 -10.72 8.41 -2.05
CA TYR A 38 -11.84 9.35 -2.23
C TYR A 38 -12.27 9.43 -3.71
N GLY A 39 -11.33 9.43 -4.65
CA GLY A 39 -11.64 9.36 -6.08
C GLY A 39 -12.43 8.10 -6.46
N VAL A 40 -12.05 6.95 -5.91
CA VAL A 40 -12.78 5.68 -6.12
C VAL A 40 -14.20 5.74 -5.56
N LEU A 41 -14.38 6.25 -4.34
CA LEU A 41 -15.69 6.42 -3.72
C LEU A 41 -16.59 7.36 -4.52
N ILE A 42 -16.05 8.48 -5.00
CA ILE A 42 -16.77 9.44 -5.86
C ILE A 42 -17.19 8.75 -7.18
N GLY A 43 -16.30 7.97 -7.79
CA GLY A 43 -16.62 7.20 -9.00
C GLY A 43 -17.79 6.23 -8.80
N ILE A 44 -17.79 5.48 -7.70
CA ILE A 44 -18.88 4.57 -7.35
C ILE A 44 -20.19 5.34 -7.09
N LEU A 45 -20.11 6.52 -6.46
CA LEU A 45 -21.26 7.38 -6.16
C LEU A 45 -21.90 7.90 -7.47
N ILE A 46 -21.08 8.36 -8.42
CA ILE A 46 -21.56 8.79 -9.75
C ILE A 46 -22.27 7.64 -10.47
N ILE A 47 -21.69 6.44 -10.43
CA ILE A 47 -22.29 5.23 -11.01
C ILE A 47 -23.63 4.89 -10.34
N GLY A 48 -23.74 5.06 -9.01
CA GLY A 48 -24.97 4.83 -8.26
C GLY A 48 -26.08 5.86 -8.52
N ILE A 49 -25.71 7.12 -8.79
CA ILE A 49 -26.67 8.18 -9.15
C ILE A 49 -27.16 8.04 -10.59
N PHE A 50 -26.28 7.62 -11.51
CA PHE A 50 -26.57 7.51 -12.94
C PHE A 50 -26.58 6.04 -13.43
N PRO A 51 -27.64 5.26 -13.15
CA PRO A 51 -27.73 3.87 -13.58
C PRO A 51 -27.75 3.70 -15.10
N LYS A 52 -28.18 4.73 -15.85
CA LYS A 52 -28.16 4.74 -17.32
C LYS A 52 -26.75 4.60 -17.91
N SER A 53 -25.71 5.01 -17.16
CA SER A 53 -24.31 4.85 -17.58
C SER A 53 -23.91 3.38 -17.62
N ILE A 54 -24.36 2.58 -16.65
CA ILE A 54 -24.13 1.12 -16.63
C ILE A 54 -24.96 0.44 -17.73
N ASP A 55 -26.19 0.87 -17.98
CA ASP A 55 -27.02 0.32 -19.06
C ASP A 55 -26.30 0.42 -20.42
N ALA A 56 -25.72 1.59 -20.73
CA ALA A 56 -24.97 1.80 -21.96
C ALA A 56 -23.74 0.87 -22.06
N VAL A 57 -23.02 0.70 -20.95
CA VAL A 57 -21.86 -0.21 -20.86
C VAL A 57 -22.29 -1.67 -20.99
N SER A 58 -23.41 -2.07 -20.41
CA SER A 58 -23.97 -3.42 -20.52
C SER A 58 -24.32 -3.76 -21.96
N HIS A 59 -24.91 -2.82 -22.70
CA HIS A 59 -25.19 -2.96 -24.12
C HIS A 59 -23.90 -3.05 -24.95
N ALA A 60 -22.89 -2.23 -24.66
CA ALA A 60 -21.61 -2.26 -25.36
C ALA A 60 -20.82 -3.56 -25.11
N LEU A 61 -20.85 -4.09 -23.89
CA LEU A 61 -20.20 -5.35 -23.52
C LEU A 61 -21.03 -6.59 -23.91
N GLY A 62 -22.27 -6.43 -24.36
CA GLY A 62 -23.17 -7.55 -24.71
C GLY A 62 -23.65 -8.36 -23.51
N VAL A 63 -23.70 -7.76 -22.32
CA VAL A 63 -24.08 -8.44 -21.07
C VAL A 63 -25.59 -8.35 -20.86
N ALA A 64 -26.22 -9.49 -20.54
CA ALA A 64 -27.68 -9.60 -20.41
C ALA A 64 -28.30 -8.73 -19.30
N THR A 65 -27.54 -8.40 -18.26
CA THR A 65 -28.02 -7.52 -17.19
C THR A 65 -26.98 -6.45 -16.83
N PRO A 66 -27.42 -5.21 -16.58
CA PRO A 66 -26.54 -4.10 -16.16
C PRO A 66 -25.74 -4.43 -14.89
N ILE A 67 -26.33 -5.21 -13.98
CA ILE A 67 -25.67 -5.61 -12.74
C ILE A 67 -24.46 -6.51 -12.99
N ASN A 68 -24.53 -7.41 -13.98
CA ASN A 68 -23.40 -8.27 -14.34
C ASN A 68 -22.26 -7.46 -14.96
N ALA A 69 -22.57 -6.42 -15.77
CA ALA A 69 -21.57 -5.52 -16.31
C ALA A 69 -20.85 -4.73 -15.20
N LEU A 70 -21.59 -4.28 -14.18
CA LEU A 70 -21.04 -3.61 -13.00
C LEU A 70 -20.11 -4.55 -12.21
N PHE A 71 -20.53 -5.79 -11.95
CA PHE A 71 -19.67 -6.78 -11.29
C PHE A 71 -18.41 -7.09 -12.08
N PHE A 72 -18.52 -7.26 -13.40
CA PHE A 72 -17.37 -7.53 -14.27
C PHE A 72 -16.34 -6.39 -14.21
N LEU A 73 -16.79 -5.15 -14.36
CA LEU A 73 -15.91 -3.98 -14.23
C LEU A 73 -15.33 -3.85 -12.82
N GLY A 74 -16.13 -4.09 -11.78
CA GLY A 74 -15.68 -4.10 -10.39
C GLY A 74 -14.58 -5.15 -10.16
N PHE A 75 -14.74 -6.35 -10.72
CA PHE A 75 -13.73 -7.41 -10.63
C PHE A 75 -12.42 -7.04 -11.30
N ILE A 76 -12.48 -6.49 -12.52
CA ILE A 76 -11.28 -5.99 -13.22
C ILE A 76 -10.61 -4.90 -12.37
N PHE A 77 -11.39 -3.93 -11.90
CA PHE A 77 -10.90 -2.82 -11.10
C PHE A 77 -10.22 -3.31 -9.81
N VAL A 78 -10.87 -4.18 -9.03
CA VAL A 78 -10.30 -4.75 -7.80
C VAL A 78 -9.05 -5.57 -8.10
N THR A 79 -9.04 -6.34 -9.18
CA THR A 79 -7.87 -7.12 -9.60
C THR A 79 -6.69 -6.20 -9.91
N CYS A 80 -6.90 -5.09 -10.63
CA CYS A 80 -5.87 -4.10 -10.89
C CYS A 80 -5.34 -3.47 -9.59
N VAL A 81 -6.22 -3.12 -8.65
CA VAL A 81 -5.83 -2.59 -7.34
C VAL A 81 -4.99 -3.61 -6.56
N LEU A 82 -5.42 -4.87 -6.52
CA LEU A 82 -4.69 -5.95 -5.87
C LEU A 82 -3.32 -6.18 -6.51
N PHE A 83 -3.24 -6.15 -7.84
CA PHE A 83 -1.98 -6.27 -8.56
C PHE A 83 -1.03 -5.11 -8.25
N PHE A 84 -1.53 -3.86 -8.28
CA PHE A 84 -0.76 -2.69 -7.91
C PHE A 84 -0.25 -2.78 -6.47
N LEU A 85 -1.12 -3.19 -5.54
CA LEU A 85 -0.74 -3.40 -4.14
C LEU A 85 0.35 -4.47 -4.02
N THR A 86 0.21 -5.57 -4.76
CA THR A 86 1.22 -6.65 -4.81
C THR A 86 2.58 -6.12 -5.28
N VAL A 87 2.61 -5.27 -6.32
CA VAL A 87 3.85 -4.63 -6.80
C VAL A 87 4.46 -3.72 -5.74
N VAL A 88 3.64 -2.90 -5.06
CA VAL A 88 4.12 -2.00 -4.00
C VAL A 88 4.71 -2.79 -2.83
N VAL A 89 4.01 -3.84 -2.37
CA VAL A 89 4.48 -4.74 -1.30
C VAL A 89 5.77 -5.44 -1.70
N SER A 90 5.85 -5.97 -2.92
CA SER A 90 7.05 -6.63 -3.44
C SER A 90 8.27 -5.70 -3.44
N ARG A 91 8.12 -4.46 -3.95
CA ARG A 91 9.19 -3.45 -3.90
C ARG A 91 9.58 -3.09 -2.46
N SER A 92 8.60 -3.01 -1.56
CA SER A 92 8.86 -2.72 -0.15
C SER A 92 9.67 -3.83 0.50
N SER A 93 9.34 -5.10 0.22
CA SER A 93 10.09 -6.26 0.71
C SER A 93 11.56 -6.25 0.26
N ILE A 94 11.81 -5.93 -1.01
CA ILE A 94 13.18 -5.79 -1.56
C ILE A 94 13.96 -4.71 -0.79
N ARG A 95 13.39 -3.52 -0.60
CA ARG A 95 14.05 -2.43 0.15
C ARG A 95 14.36 -2.80 1.60
N VAL A 96 13.46 -3.52 2.27
CA VAL A 96 13.70 -4.00 3.64
C VAL A 96 14.86 -4.99 3.66
N LYS A 97 14.92 -5.90 2.68
CA LYS A 97 16.04 -6.85 2.55
C LYS A 97 17.37 -6.13 2.32
N GLU A 98 17.41 -5.18 1.40
CA GLU A 98 18.61 -4.36 1.11
C GLU A 98 19.06 -3.60 2.35
N LEU A 99 18.14 -2.93 3.05
CA LEU A 99 18.45 -2.20 4.28
C LEU A 99 19.01 -3.12 5.37
N THR A 100 18.43 -4.31 5.52
CA THR A 100 18.92 -5.31 6.49
C THR A 100 20.34 -5.76 6.14
N GLN A 101 20.63 -5.98 4.86
CA GLN A 101 21.98 -6.33 4.40
C GLN A 101 22.98 -5.21 4.65
N THR A 102 22.61 -3.96 4.34
CA THR A 102 23.44 -2.79 4.62
C THR A 102 23.75 -2.68 6.11
N VAL A 103 22.75 -2.83 6.98
CA VAL A 103 22.94 -2.82 8.44
C VAL A 103 23.87 -3.94 8.90
N ALA A 104 23.74 -5.15 8.35
CA ALA A 104 24.61 -6.28 8.69
C ALA A 104 26.08 -6.03 8.30
N ILE A 105 26.33 -5.47 7.11
CA ILE A 105 27.69 -5.11 6.66
C ILE A 105 28.29 -4.05 7.58
N TYR A 106 27.53 -2.99 7.90
CA TYR A 106 28.01 -1.95 8.81
C TYR A 106 28.36 -2.51 10.19
N GLN A 107 27.56 -3.42 10.74
CA GLN A 107 27.87 -4.06 12.03
C GLN A 107 29.18 -4.86 11.97
N TYR A 108 29.38 -5.63 10.90
CA TYR A 108 30.59 -6.42 10.68
C TYR A 108 31.85 -5.55 10.56
N GLU A 109 31.79 -4.47 9.77
CA GLU A 109 32.91 -3.53 9.64
C GLU A 109 33.25 -2.87 10.98
N ASN A 110 32.24 -2.49 11.77
CA ASN A 110 32.43 -1.87 13.07
C ASN A 110 33.11 -2.82 14.07
N GLU A 111 32.70 -4.10 14.09
CA GLU A 111 33.33 -5.12 14.92
C GLU A 111 34.80 -5.34 14.53
N ASN A 112 35.10 -5.38 13.23
CA ASN A 112 36.47 -5.52 12.74
C ASN A 112 37.34 -4.30 13.07
N MET A 113 36.81 -3.09 12.95
CA MET A 113 37.51 -1.88 13.37
C MET A 113 37.83 -1.92 14.86
N LYS A 114 36.88 -2.35 15.70
CA LYS A 114 37.08 -2.48 17.15
C LYS A 114 38.19 -3.50 17.48
N LYS A 115 38.17 -4.68 16.85
CA LYS A 115 39.25 -5.69 16.99
C LYS A 115 40.60 -5.16 16.55
N LYS A 116 40.65 -4.40 15.46
CA LYS A 116 41.91 -3.79 14.98
C LYS A 116 42.46 -2.78 15.99
N LEU A 117 41.61 -1.92 16.55
CA LEU A 117 42.00 -0.96 17.60
C LEU A 117 42.53 -1.67 18.85
N GLU A 118 41.85 -2.72 19.32
CA GLU A 118 42.32 -3.55 20.45
C GLU A 118 43.70 -4.14 20.15
N SER A 119 43.90 -4.72 18.97
CA SER A 119 45.19 -5.29 18.56
C SER A 119 46.33 -4.26 18.44
N MET A 120 46.02 -3.00 18.12
CA MET A 120 47.00 -1.92 18.05
C MET A 120 47.43 -1.49 19.46
N ASN A 121 46.46 -1.36 20.37
CA ASN A 121 46.70 -0.99 21.76
C ASN A 121 47.57 -2.04 22.48
N ASP A 122 47.31 -3.33 22.23
CA ASP A 122 48.13 -4.43 22.77
C ASP A 122 49.59 -4.40 22.27
N LYS A 123 49.81 -4.01 21.01
CA LYS A 123 51.15 -3.86 20.44
C LYS A 123 51.90 -2.68 21.06
N GLU A 124 51.23 -1.54 21.25
CA GLU A 124 51.82 -0.37 21.90
C GLU A 124 52.22 -0.66 23.35
N GLN A 125 51.40 -1.39 24.10
CA GLN A 125 51.73 -1.80 25.47
C GLN A 125 52.95 -2.74 25.51
N LYS A 126 53.02 -3.76 24.65
CA LYS A 126 54.17 -4.67 24.58
C LYS A 126 55.47 -3.95 24.21
N GLN A 127 55.37 -2.94 23.35
CA GLN A 127 56.53 -2.15 22.95
C GLN A 127 57.04 -1.27 24.08
N LYS A 128 56.16 -0.67 24.91
CA LYS A 128 56.57 0.09 26.10
C LYS A 128 57.28 -0.78 27.14
N VAL A 129 56.77 -1.97 27.42
CA VAL A 129 57.36 -2.91 28.40
C VAL A 129 58.74 -3.44 27.96
N THR A 130 59.06 -3.42 26.67
CA THR A 130 60.35 -3.91 26.14
C THR A 130 61.45 -2.82 26.17
N ILE A 131 61.07 -1.55 26.38
CA ILE A 131 62.00 -0.40 26.36
C ILE A 131 62.41 0.03 27.79
N GLU A 132 61.61 -0.35 28.81
CA GLU A 132 61.95 -0.23 30.23
C GLU A 132 62.80 -1.40 30.73
#